data_AF-A0A1H1WEM5-F1
#
_entry.id   AF-A0A1H1WEM5-F1
#
_cell.length_a   1.000
_cell.length_b   1.000
_cell.length_c   1.000
_cell.angle_alpha   90.00
_cell.angle_beta   90.00
_cell.angle_gamma   90.00
#
_symmetry.space_group_name_H-M   'P 1'
#
loop_
_entity.id
_entity.type
_entity.pdbx_description
1 polymer ?
#
loop_
_entity_poly.entity_id
_entity_poly.type
_entity_poly.pdbx_seq_one_letter_code
_entity_poly.pdbx_strand_id
1 'polypeptide(L)'
;MSHSGKLGPTPRSLEVEDLESFDRLVAAGAVHAHGWHAQSLDLRGRSAALNGLVVEDALFLGCTFDDGMEGKLRGRGALIFPRLQGVPFDPYRSALYSPAELYKGLADAPYEELPDARIYHWSIQPGREHRVEATLASSLHDHAIGDALDEVLRAGPWSGKRMVGVMGGHAAKRGSADYAEAARLGRLLVSGGHAVATGGGPGAMEAANLGAYLGGHDDGVLQTALGLLAAVPGFRPSVSAWARAAAAVVERYPGGTPSLGIPTWFYGHEPPNYFATHIAKYFANSIREAVLLDVCRGGIIFLPGAAGTVQEIFQDACENYYGAREKVTPMVLVGTQYWTRDYPAWPLLRQLAAGRAMEDRIFLVDTVDQAVAVLQD
;
A
#
# COMPACT_ATOMS: atom_id res chain seq x y z
N MET A 1 -30.01 29.77 18.58
CA MET A 1 -28.94 30.78 18.42
C MET A 1 -28.05 30.73 19.64
N SER A 2 -26.81 30.27 19.46
CA SER A 2 -25.61 30.79 20.15
C SER A 2 -24.42 30.33 19.32
N HIS A 3 -24.10 31.10 18.27
CA HIS A 3 -22.84 30.97 17.54
C HIS A 3 -21.73 31.60 18.38
N SER A 4 -21.34 30.88 19.43
CA SER A 4 -20.15 31.17 20.23
C SER A 4 -19.39 29.86 20.48
N GLY A 5 -19.15 29.11 19.41
CA GLY A 5 -18.14 28.06 19.41
C GLY A 5 -16.79 28.71 19.18
N LYS A 6 -15.94 28.71 20.20
CA LYS A 6 -14.58 29.27 20.16
C LYS A 6 -13.85 28.80 18.89
N LEU A 7 -13.29 29.73 18.13
CA LEU A 7 -12.24 29.49 17.12
C LEU A 7 -10.90 29.11 17.80
N GLY A 8 -10.97 28.24 18.81
CA GLY A 8 -9.80 27.70 19.50
C GLY A 8 -9.24 26.51 18.73
N PRO A 9 -7.95 26.17 18.90
CA PRO A 9 -7.35 25.02 18.25
C PRO A 9 -8.12 23.73 18.57
N THR A 10 -8.24 22.87 17.57
CA THR A 10 -8.81 21.53 17.66
C THR A 10 -8.13 20.76 18.80
N PRO A 11 -8.87 20.11 19.72
CA PRO A 11 -8.26 19.23 20.71
C PRO A 11 -7.50 18.10 20.01
N ARG A 12 -6.41 17.60 20.61
CA ARG A 12 -5.68 16.43 20.09
C ARG A 12 -6.65 15.25 20.03
N SER A 13 -6.89 14.70 18.84
CA SER A 13 -7.63 13.44 18.69
C SER A 13 -6.79 12.26 19.16
N LEU A 14 -7.47 11.18 19.55
CA LEU A 14 -6.87 9.91 19.93
C LEU A 14 -7.48 8.80 19.09
N GLU A 15 -6.68 8.18 18.22
CA GLU A 15 -7.09 7.00 17.47
C GLU A 15 -7.13 5.76 18.38
N VAL A 16 -8.20 4.99 18.29
CA VAL A 16 -8.41 3.74 19.04
C VAL A 16 -8.78 2.63 18.05
N GLU A 17 -7.76 1.88 17.64
CA GLU A 17 -7.81 1.04 16.44
C GLU A 17 -7.84 -0.46 16.75
N ASP A 18 -7.61 -0.82 18.02
CA ASP A 18 -7.69 -2.18 18.50
C ASP A 18 -8.33 -2.25 19.90
N LEU A 19 -8.81 -3.45 20.27
CA LEU A 19 -9.49 -3.68 21.54
C LEU A 19 -8.56 -3.59 22.74
N GLU A 20 -7.27 -3.93 22.59
CA GLU A 20 -6.30 -3.84 23.67
C GLU A 20 -6.05 -2.38 24.04
N SER A 21 -5.90 -1.51 23.04
CA SER A 21 -5.77 -0.06 23.21
C SER A 21 -7.00 0.53 23.90
N PHE A 22 -8.22 0.14 23.48
CA PHE A 22 -9.44 0.53 24.17
C PHE A 22 -9.45 0.08 25.64
N ASP A 23 -9.18 -1.21 25.89
CA ASP A 23 -9.22 -1.79 27.23
C ASP A 23 -8.15 -1.19 28.14
N ARG A 24 -6.97 -0.88 27.60
CA ARG A 24 -5.86 -0.22 28.30
C ARG A 24 -6.25 1.19 28.73
N LEU A 25 -6.89 1.96 27.86
CA LEU A 25 -7.37 3.31 28.20
C LEU A 25 -8.42 3.26 29.31
N VAL A 26 -9.38 2.34 29.22
CA VAL A 26 -10.41 2.14 30.26
C VAL A 26 -9.77 1.69 31.57
N ALA A 27 -8.85 0.73 31.54
CA ALA A 27 -8.15 0.21 32.72
C ALA A 27 -7.26 1.28 33.38
N ALA A 28 -6.71 2.20 32.59
CA ALA A 28 -5.97 3.37 33.08
C ALA A 28 -6.87 4.44 33.73
N GLY A 29 -8.19 4.20 33.80
CA GLY A 29 -9.15 5.10 34.44
C GLY A 29 -9.66 6.20 33.53
N ALA A 30 -9.69 6.01 32.21
CA ALA A 30 -10.32 6.95 31.30
C ALA A 30 -11.80 7.16 31.70
N VAL A 31 -12.16 8.42 31.95
CA VAL A 31 -13.54 8.84 32.26
C VAL A 31 -14.16 9.55 31.04
N HIS A 32 -13.34 10.21 30.22
CA HIS A 32 -13.78 10.98 29.05
C HIS A 32 -13.21 10.38 27.77
N ALA A 33 -14.08 10.15 26.80
CA ALA A 33 -13.74 9.71 25.45
C ALA A 33 -13.84 10.86 24.42
N HIS A 34 -13.87 12.11 24.88
CA HIS A 34 -13.90 13.28 24.01
C HIS A 34 -12.66 13.29 23.09
N GLY A 35 -12.87 13.36 21.78
CA GLY A 35 -11.81 13.29 20.78
C GLY A 35 -11.26 11.89 20.51
N TRP A 36 -11.87 10.83 21.09
CA TRP A 36 -11.55 9.45 20.70
C TRP A 36 -12.16 9.14 19.33
N HIS A 37 -11.37 8.53 18.47
CA HIS A 37 -11.79 8.01 17.18
C HIS A 37 -11.60 6.48 17.21
N ALA A 38 -12.66 5.76 17.55
CA ALA A 38 -12.64 4.30 17.60
C ALA A 38 -13.03 3.72 16.24
N GLN A 39 -12.15 2.91 15.64
CA GLN A 39 -12.31 2.42 14.27
C GLN A 39 -12.42 0.90 14.22
N SER A 40 -13.46 0.38 13.56
CA SER A 40 -13.70 -1.05 13.29
C SER A 40 -13.62 -2.00 14.50
N LEU A 41 -13.91 -1.51 15.71
CA LEU A 41 -13.83 -2.30 16.93
C LEU A 41 -15.07 -3.16 17.18
N ASP A 42 -14.85 -4.39 17.63
CA ASP A 42 -15.92 -5.20 18.24
C ASP A 42 -16.04 -4.94 19.75
N LEU A 43 -16.83 -3.93 20.09
CA LEU A 43 -17.06 -3.48 21.47
C LEU A 43 -18.19 -4.25 22.18
N ARG A 44 -18.64 -5.38 21.63
CA ARG A 44 -19.52 -6.30 22.35
C ARG A 44 -18.85 -6.82 23.62
N GLY A 45 -19.64 -7.00 24.68
CA GLY A 45 -19.16 -7.35 26.02
C GLY A 45 -18.52 -6.18 26.80
N ARG A 46 -18.35 -4.99 26.20
CA ARG A 46 -17.76 -3.80 26.84
C ARG A 46 -18.81 -2.78 27.29
N SER A 47 -20.07 -3.19 27.38
CA SER A 47 -21.18 -2.32 27.80
C SER A 47 -20.94 -1.60 29.12
N ALA A 48 -20.34 -2.26 30.12
CA ALA A 48 -20.06 -1.65 31.41
C ALA A 48 -19.04 -0.50 31.29
N ALA A 49 -17.95 -0.72 30.56
CA ALA A 49 -16.94 0.30 30.27
C ALA A 49 -17.53 1.49 29.52
N LEU A 50 -18.28 1.21 28.43
CA LEU A 50 -18.93 2.24 27.62
C LEU A 50 -19.95 3.06 28.42
N ASN A 51 -20.71 2.44 29.34
CA ASN A 51 -21.63 3.15 30.22
C ASN A 51 -20.89 4.08 31.20
N GLY A 52 -19.69 3.71 31.63
CA GLY A 52 -18.85 4.50 32.53
C GLY A 52 -18.16 5.71 31.87
N LEU A 53 -18.07 5.74 30.54
CA LEU A 53 -17.43 6.82 29.79
C LEU A 53 -18.40 7.98 29.51
N VAL A 54 -17.87 9.21 29.59
CA VAL A 54 -18.44 10.41 28.96
C VAL A 54 -18.02 10.41 27.50
N VAL A 55 -18.98 10.23 26.60
CA VAL A 55 -18.74 9.96 25.16
C VAL A 55 -19.11 11.12 24.24
N GLU A 56 -19.34 12.31 24.81
CA GLU A 56 -19.65 13.51 24.02
C GLU A 56 -18.48 13.84 23.08
N ASP A 57 -18.79 13.97 21.78
CA ASP A 57 -17.84 14.13 20.68
C ASP A 57 -16.84 12.96 20.49
N ALA A 58 -17.13 11.78 21.04
CA ALA A 58 -16.44 10.56 20.64
C ALA A 58 -16.94 10.07 19.28
N LEU A 59 -16.03 9.68 18.39
CA LEU A 59 -16.34 9.12 17.07
C LEU A 59 -16.16 7.60 17.09
N PHE A 60 -17.18 6.88 16.64
CA PHE A 60 -17.13 5.42 16.42
C PHE A 60 -17.41 5.12 14.94
N LEU A 61 -16.40 4.63 14.24
CA LEU A 61 -16.46 4.27 12.82
C LEU A 61 -16.56 2.75 12.69
N GLY A 62 -17.67 2.24 12.16
CA GLY A 62 -17.80 0.80 11.85
C GLY A 62 -17.82 -0.14 13.06
N CYS A 63 -17.85 0.37 14.28
CA CYS A 63 -17.80 -0.42 15.52
C CYS A 63 -19.09 -1.25 15.72
N THR A 64 -18.96 -2.41 16.36
CA THR A 64 -20.09 -3.23 16.80
C THR A 64 -20.29 -3.17 18.30
N PHE A 65 -21.55 -3.17 18.74
CA PHE A 65 -21.91 -3.00 20.15
C PHE A 65 -22.91 -4.07 20.60
N ASP A 66 -23.07 -4.24 21.92
CA ASP A 66 -24.19 -5.03 22.47
C ASP A 66 -25.54 -4.35 22.16
N ASP A 67 -26.61 -5.14 22.20
CA ASP A 67 -27.96 -4.67 21.89
C ASP A 67 -28.36 -3.42 22.70
N GLY A 68 -28.86 -2.40 21.99
CA GLY A 68 -29.29 -1.13 22.57
C GLY A 68 -28.17 -0.19 23.01
N MET A 69 -26.90 -0.60 22.98
CA MET A 69 -25.78 0.26 23.36
C MET A 69 -25.54 1.40 22.37
N GLU A 70 -25.68 1.15 21.06
CA GLU A 70 -25.52 2.20 20.05
C GLU A 70 -26.46 3.39 20.31
N GLY A 71 -27.75 3.12 20.57
CA GLY A 71 -28.73 4.15 20.87
C GLY A 71 -28.38 4.94 22.14
N LYS A 72 -27.86 4.26 23.18
CA LYS A 72 -27.39 4.90 24.42
C LYS A 72 -26.19 5.80 24.17
N LEU A 73 -25.24 5.38 23.34
CA LEU A 73 -24.06 6.17 23.01
C LEU A 73 -24.44 7.42 22.21
N ARG A 74 -25.27 7.27 21.17
CA ARG A 74 -25.80 8.41 20.39
C ARG A 74 -26.55 9.41 21.28
N GLY A 75 -27.40 8.90 22.17
CA GLY A 75 -28.14 9.75 23.12
C GLY A 75 -27.26 10.52 24.11
N ARG A 76 -25.99 10.12 24.28
CA ARG A 76 -24.99 10.80 25.12
C ARG A 76 -23.98 11.64 24.32
N GLY A 77 -24.25 11.90 23.03
CA GLY A 77 -23.44 12.80 22.21
C GLY A 77 -22.32 12.14 21.41
N ALA A 78 -22.26 10.81 21.34
CA ALA A 78 -21.31 10.12 20.46
C ALA A 78 -21.74 10.19 18.99
N LEU A 79 -20.78 10.42 18.09
CA LEU A 79 -20.96 10.29 16.65
C LEU A 79 -20.68 8.85 16.24
N ILE A 80 -21.69 8.18 15.68
CA ILE A 80 -21.57 6.77 15.28
C ILE A 80 -21.85 6.64 13.78
N PHE A 81 -20.87 6.10 13.06
CA PHE A 81 -21.00 5.67 11.67
C PHE A 81 -21.25 4.16 11.67
N PRO A 82 -22.36 3.70 11.08
CA PRO A 82 -22.73 2.29 11.15
C PRO A 82 -21.76 1.43 10.34
N ARG A 83 -21.61 0.17 10.75
CA ARG A 83 -20.93 -0.82 9.92
C ARG A 83 -21.70 -1.05 8.62
N LEU A 84 -21.03 -0.89 7.49
CA LEU A 84 -21.64 -1.16 6.17
C LEU A 84 -21.79 -2.67 5.96
N GLN A 85 -23.02 -3.12 5.80
CA GLN A 85 -23.37 -4.51 5.55
C GLN A 85 -23.32 -4.81 4.04
N GLY A 86 -23.06 -6.06 3.66
CA GLY A 86 -23.10 -6.49 2.25
C GLY A 86 -21.88 -6.12 1.40
N VAL A 87 -20.79 -5.69 2.04
CA VAL A 87 -19.48 -5.50 1.42
C VAL A 87 -18.49 -6.57 1.92
N PRO A 88 -17.60 -7.12 1.06
CA PRO A 88 -16.65 -8.17 1.42
C PRO A 88 -15.33 -7.64 1.99
N PHE A 89 -15.27 -6.35 2.30
CA PHE A 89 -14.11 -5.65 2.87
C PHE A 89 -14.57 -4.79 4.05
N ASP A 90 -13.62 -4.31 4.84
CA ASP A 90 -13.87 -3.36 5.91
C ASP A 90 -13.60 -1.92 5.41
N PRO A 91 -14.63 -1.06 5.26
CA PRO A 91 -14.45 0.32 4.80
C PRO A 91 -13.82 1.26 5.84
N TYR A 92 -13.72 0.85 7.11
CA TYR A 92 -13.23 1.68 8.21
C TYR A 92 -11.95 1.12 8.84
N ARG A 93 -11.22 0.30 8.08
CA ARG A 93 -10.02 -0.37 8.58
C ARG A 93 -8.91 0.63 8.92
N SER A 94 -8.22 0.40 10.03
CA SER A 94 -7.12 1.23 10.51
C SER A 94 -5.73 0.79 10.04
N ALA A 95 -5.62 -0.38 9.39
CA ALA A 95 -4.34 -0.94 8.98
C ALA A 95 -4.28 -1.23 7.48
N LEU A 96 -3.07 -1.23 6.93
CA LEU A 96 -2.82 -1.72 5.58
C LEU A 96 -3.08 -3.23 5.47
N TYR A 97 -3.32 -3.72 4.26
CA TYR A 97 -3.46 -5.15 4.03
C TYR A 97 -2.11 -5.86 4.22
N SER A 98 -2.17 -7.13 4.62
CA SER A 98 -1.05 -8.06 4.49
C SER A 98 -1.37 -9.14 3.45
N PRO A 99 -0.34 -9.82 2.88
CA PRO A 99 -0.56 -11.00 2.06
C PRO A 99 -1.38 -12.08 2.78
N ALA A 100 -1.10 -12.31 4.07
CA ALA A 100 -1.81 -13.30 4.87
C ALA A 100 -3.31 -13.02 4.99
N GLU A 101 -3.70 -11.75 5.02
CA GLU A 101 -5.10 -11.32 5.04
C GLU A 101 -5.77 -11.48 3.68
N LEU A 102 -5.16 -10.92 2.62
CA LEU A 102 -5.72 -10.94 1.26
C LEU A 102 -5.85 -12.36 0.68
N TYR A 103 -4.94 -13.25 1.08
CA TYR A 103 -4.90 -14.65 0.68
C TYR A 103 -5.37 -15.61 1.79
N LYS A 104 -6.14 -15.14 2.79
CA LYS A 104 -6.62 -15.99 3.89
C LYS A 104 -7.41 -17.19 3.34
N GLY A 105 -6.91 -18.39 3.60
CA GLY A 105 -7.48 -19.67 3.11
C GLY A 105 -6.74 -20.29 1.91
N LEU A 106 -5.63 -19.69 1.45
CA LEU A 106 -4.89 -20.13 0.26
C LEU A 106 -4.43 -21.60 0.29
N ALA A 107 -4.17 -22.17 1.47
CA ALA A 107 -3.78 -23.56 1.64
C ALA A 107 -4.89 -24.53 1.19
N ASP A 108 -6.15 -24.17 1.46
CA ASP A 108 -7.29 -25.08 1.38
C ASP A 108 -8.27 -24.73 0.24
N ALA A 109 -8.22 -23.50 -0.27
CA ALA A 109 -9.16 -22.98 -1.26
C ALA A 109 -8.46 -22.41 -2.50
N PRO A 110 -9.14 -22.39 -3.67
CA PRO A 110 -8.65 -21.67 -4.85
C PRO A 110 -8.71 -20.14 -4.64
N TYR A 111 -7.86 -19.41 -5.36
CA TYR A 111 -7.71 -17.95 -5.25
C TYR A 111 -9.04 -17.20 -5.39
N GLU A 112 -9.90 -17.67 -6.28
CA GLU A 112 -11.19 -17.08 -6.63
C GLU A 112 -12.16 -17.01 -5.44
N GLU A 113 -11.94 -17.82 -4.40
CA GLU A 113 -12.72 -17.85 -3.15
C GLU A 113 -12.08 -17.02 -2.02
N LEU A 114 -10.86 -16.53 -2.21
CA LEU A 114 -10.10 -15.80 -1.19
C LEU A 114 -10.56 -14.32 -1.10
N PRO A 115 -10.26 -13.63 0.02
CA PRO A 115 -10.71 -12.26 0.24
C PRO A 115 -10.41 -11.30 -0.92
N ASP A 116 -9.19 -11.31 -1.46
CA ASP A 116 -8.84 -10.38 -2.54
C ASP A 116 -9.70 -10.56 -3.79
N ALA A 117 -9.86 -11.80 -4.25
CA ALA A 117 -10.66 -12.12 -5.43
C ALA A 117 -12.14 -11.84 -5.20
N ARG A 118 -12.66 -12.08 -3.99
CA ARG A 118 -14.04 -11.75 -3.63
C ARG A 118 -14.31 -10.25 -3.64
N ILE A 119 -13.36 -9.44 -3.17
CA ILE A 119 -13.45 -7.97 -3.24
C ILE A 119 -13.40 -7.50 -4.68
N TYR A 120 -12.50 -8.07 -5.50
CA TYR A 120 -12.45 -7.77 -6.94
C TYR A 120 -13.75 -8.14 -7.65
N HIS A 121 -14.26 -9.35 -7.45
CA HIS A 121 -15.52 -9.80 -8.03
C HIS A 121 -16.67 -8.92 -7.60
N TRP A 122 -16.68 -8.46 -6.34
CA TRP A 122 -17.65 -7.47 -5.87
C TRP A 122 -17.50 -6.17 -6.66
N SER A 123 -16.30 -5.61 -6.84
CA SER A 123 -16.12 -4.28 -7.45
C SER A 123 -16.51 -4.21 -8.92
N ILE A 124 -16.43 -5.33 -9.65
CA ILE A 124 -16.74 -5.38 -11.09
C ILE A 124 -18.19 -5.80 -11.40
N GLN A 125 -19.05 -5.98 -10.39
CA GLN A 125 -20.45 -6.33 -10.64
C GLN A 125 -21.14 -5.21 -11.42
N PRO A 126 -21.86 -5.52 -12.53
CA PRO A 126 -22.47 -4.50 -13.37
C PRO A 126 -23.41 -3.56 -12.60
N GLY A 127 -23.28 -2.25 -12.86
CA GLY A 127 -24.12 -1.20 -12.28
C GLY A 127 -23.75 -0.82 -10.85
N ARG A 128 -22.72 -1.43 -10.27
CA ARG A 128 -22.24 -1.11 -8.93
C ARG A 128 -21.56 0.25 -8.88
N GLU A 129 -20.90 0.65 -9.96
CA GLU A 129 -20.31 1.97 -10.20
C GLU A 129 -21.34 3.12 -10.16
N HIS A 130 -22.64 2.81 -10.24
CA HIS A 130 -23.73 3.78 -10.18
C HIS A 130 -24.54 3.71 -8.89
N ARG A 131 -24.18 2.82 -7.95
CA ARG A 131 -24.86 2.67 -6.66
C ARG A 131 -24.15 3.48 -5.60
N VAL A 132 -24.86 4.46 -5.03
CA VAL A 132 -24.33 5.36 -4.00
C VAL A 132 -23.78 4.59 -2.81
N GLU A 133 -24.42 3.49 -2.41
CA GLU A 133 -23.95 2.68 -1.28
C GLU A 133 -22.61 2.02 -1.58
N ALA A 134 -22.40 1.57 -2.81
CA ALA A 134 -21.16 0.91 -3.22
C ALA A 134 -20.04 1.92 -3.44
N THR A 135 -20.32 3.05 -4.11
CA THR A 135 -19.32 4.09 -4.34
C THR A 135 -18.89 4.75 -3.03
N LEU A 136 -19.82 4.97 -2.09
CA LEU A 136 -19.50 5.45 -0.75
C LEU A 136 -18.66 4.43 0.03
N ALA A 137 -19.00 3.14 0.00
CA ALA A 137 -18.20 2.10 0.66
C ALA A 137 -16.76 2.04 0.13
N SER A 138 -16.57 2.08 -1.19
CA SER A 138 -15.24 2.11 -1.80
C SER A 138 -14.48 3.40 -1.49
N SER A 139 -15.16 4.54 -1.41
CA SER A 139 -14.53 5.83 -1.08
C SER A 139 -14.10 5.90 0.38
N LEU A 140 -14.93 5.38 1.30
CA LEU A 140 -14.58 5.24 2.72
C LEU A 140 -13.38 4.31 2.90
N HIS A 141 -13.39 3.17 2.21
CA HIS A 141 -12.25 2.25 2.22
C HIS A 141 -10.97 2.92 1.73
N ASP A 142 -10.99 3.59 0.58
CA ASP A 142 -9.80 4.23 0.01
C ASP A 142 -9.28 5.36 0.91
N HIS A 143 -10.18 6.10 1.58
CA HIS A 143 -9.82 7.06 2.60
C HIS A 143 -9.11 6.39 3.79
N ALA A 144 -9.66 5.30 4.31
CA ALA A 144 -9.09 4.57 5.44
C ALA A 144 -7.71 3.95 5.10
N ILE A 145 -7.54 3.44 3.88
CA ILE A 145 -6.22 3.00 3.37
C ILE A 145 -5.22 4.16 3.31
N GLY A 146 -5.66 5.34 2.85
CA GLY A 146 -4.81 6.53 2.81
C GLY A 146 -4.33 6.95 4.20
N ASP A 147 -5.24 7.00 5.17
CA ASP A 147 -4.90 7.36 6.55
C ASP A 147 -3.93 6.35 7.20
N ALA A 148 -4.23 5.05 7.05
CA ALA A 148 -3.35 3.98 7.52
C ALA A 148 -1.96 4.02 6.83
N LEU A 149 -1.91 4.38 5.55
CA LEU A 149 -0.63 4.54 4.83
C LEU A 149 0.17 5.71 5.40
N ASP A 150 -0.46 6.86 5.59
CA ASP A 150 0.18 8.07 6.15
C ASP A 150 0.70 7.83 7.58
N GLU A 151 0.00 7.04 8.38
CA GLU A 151 0.47 6.65 9.70
C GLU A 151 1.70 5.74 9.62
N VAL A 152 1.64 4.65 8.85
CA VAL A 152 2.74 3.70 8.72
C VAL A 152 3.99 4.35 8.11
N LEU A 153 3.83 5.33 7.21
CA LEU A 153 4.95 6.10 6.67
C LEU A 153 5.61 7.02 7.72
N ARG A 154 4.82 7.60 8.64
CA ARG A 154 5.35 8.51 9.68
C ARG A 154 5.97 7.76 10.87
N ALA A 155 5.25 6.77 11.38
CA ALA A 155 5.55 6.11 12.65
C ALA A 155 5.84 4.60 12.54
N GLY A 156 5.71 4.03 11.34
CA GLY A 156 5.89 2.60 11.10
C GLY A 156 7.33 2.18 10.78
N PRO A 157 7.51 1.03 10.11
CA PRO A 157 8.82 0.37 9.95
C PRO A 157 9.81 1.12 9.04
N TRP A 158 9.36 2.14 8.33
CA TRP A 158 10.19 2.97 7.45
C TRP A 158 10.52 4.34 8.04
N SER A 159 10.18 4.58 9.31
CA SER A 159 10.50 5.85 9.96
C SER A 159 12.00 6.17 9.84
N GLY A 160 12.32 7.34 9.29
CA GLY A 160 13.69 7.77 9.02
C GLY A 160 14.33 7.22 7.74
N LYS A 161 13.65 6.38 6.96
CA LYS A 161 14.11 5.88 5.66
C LYS A 161 13.47 6.66 4.51
N ARG A 162 14.22 6.82 3.41
CA ARG A 162 13.65 7.33 2.15
C ARG A 162 13.07 6.17 1.36
N MET A 163 11.82 6.31 0.91
CA MET A 163 11.12 5.32 0.10
C MET A 163 11.53 5.46 -1.37
N VAL A 164 12.03 4.39 -1.97
CA VAL A 164 12.38 4.33 -3.39
C VAL A 164 11.33 3.50 -4.12
N GLY A 165 10.75 4.09 -5.16
CA GLY A 165 9.80 3.42 -6.04
C GLY A 165 10.52 2.53 -7.05
N VAL A 166 10.03 1.32 -7.26
CA VAL A 166 10.44 0.48 -8.38
C VAL A 166 9.24 0.21 -9.28
N MET A 167 9.29 0.82 -10.46
CA MET A 167 8.29 0.69 -11.51
C MET A 167 8.79 -0.23 -12.60
N GLY A 168 7.88 -0.98 -13.23
CA GLY A 168 8.25 -1.88 -14.32
C GLY A 168 7.09 -2.77 -14.73
N GLY A 169 7.23 -3.41 -15.90
CA GLY A 169 6.17 -4.22 -16.46
C GLY A 169 5.83 -5.46 -15.64
N HIS A 170 4.56 -5.87 -15.68
CA HIS A 170 4.07 -7.15 -15.15
C HIS A 170 4.56 -8.37 -15.95
N ALA A 171 5.32 -8.16 -17.04
CA ALA A 171 5.68 -9.20 -18.01
C ALA A 171 6.93 -10.01 -17.64
N ALA A 172 7.75 -9.53 -16.69
CA ALA A 172 8.92 -10.27 -16.21
C ALA A 172 8.47 -11.58 -15.54
N LYS A 173 8.74 -12.72 -16.16
CA LYS A 173 8.34 -14.03 -15.62
C LYS A 173 9.32 -14.50 -14.55
N ARG A 174 8.84 -15.19 -13.52
CA ARG A 174 9.72 -15.91 -12.58
C ARG A 174 10.63 -16.86 -13.37
N GLY A 175 11.92 -16.86 -13.06
CA GLY A 175 12.95 -17.61 -13.78
C GLY A 175 13.59 -16.88 -14.97
N SER A 176 13.14 -15.65 -15.32
CA SER A 176 13.85 -14.82 -16.30
C SER A 176 14.99 -14.02 -15.67
N ALA A 177 15.93 -13.57 -16.50
CA ALA A 177 17.00 -12.66 -16.07
C ALA A 177 16.44 -11.33 -15.55
N ASP A 178 15.47 -10.74 -16.25
CA ASP A 178 14.84 -9.47 -15.84
C ASP A 178 14.19 -9.57 -14.46
N TYR A 179 13.55 -10.70 -14.15
CA TYR A 179 12.96 -10.94 -12.82
C TYR A 179 14.06 -11.06 -11.76
N ALA A 180 15.15 -11.78 -12.04
CA ALA A 180 16.27 -11.90 -11.12
C ALA A 180 16.95 -10.54 -10.86
N GLU A 181 17.12 -9.71 -11.89
CA GLU A 181 17.69 -8.36 -11.77
C GLU A 181 16.79 -7.41 -10.99
N ALA A 182 15.48 -7.45 -11.22
CA ALA A 182 14.52 -6.67 -10.42
C ALA A 182 14.52 -7.10 -8.94
N ALA A 183 14.68 -8.40 -8.66
CA ALA A 183 14.82 -8.88 -7.29
C ALA A 183 16.15 -8.49 -6.66
N ARG A 184 17.24 -8.51 -7.43
CA ARG A 184 18.53 -7.99 -6.99
C ARG A 184 18.44 -6.50 -6.66
N LEU A 185 17.77 -5.70 -7.48
CA LEU A 185 17.54 -4.28 -7.22
C LEU A 185 16.84 -4.05 -5.87
N GLY A 186 15.73 -4.77 -5.61
CA GLY A 186 15.02 -4.67 -4.35
C GLY A 186 15.91 -4.96 -3.13
N ARG A 187 16.78 -5.97 -3.23
CA ARG A 187 17.78 -6.30 -2.19
C ARG A 187 18.82 -5.19 -2.02
N LEU A 188 19.37 -4.66 -3.12
CA LEU A 188 20.37 -3.59 -3.06
C LEU A 188 19.82 -2.31 -2.42
N LEU A 189 18.56 -1.97 -2.71
CA LEU A 189 17.91 -0.79 -2.12
C LEU A 189 17.81 -0.89 -0.60
N VAL A 190 17.33 -2.02 -0.08
CA VAL A 190 17.22 -2.22 1.37
C VAL A 190 18.58 -2.34 2.05
N SER A 191 19.57 -2.98 1.41
CA SER A 191 20.95 -3.01 1.88
C SER A 191 21.60 -1.61 1.90
N GLY A 192 21.18 -0.73 0.98
CA GLY A 192 21.57 0.68 0.93
C GLY A 192 20.79 1.58 1.89
N GLY A 193 19.95 1.03 2.79
CA GLY A 193 19.19 1.78 3.79
C GLY A 193 17.89 2.40 3.29
N HIS A 194 17.47 2.12 2.06
CA HIS A 194 16.21 2.62 1.50
C HIS A 194 15.03 1.70 1.88
N ALA A 195 13.83 2.28 1.89
CA ALA A 195 12.59 1.52 1.85
C ALA A 195 12.18 1.29 0.39
N VAL A 196 11.44 0.21 0.11
CA VAL A 196 11.02 -0.15 -1.26
C VAL A 196 9.50 -0.08 -1.37
N ALA A 197 9.02 0.67 -2.35
CA ALA A 197 7.62 0.70 -2.78
C ALA A 197 7.50 0.23 -4.22
N THR A 198 6.44 -0.50 -4.52
CA THR A 198 6.11 -0.91 -5.90
C THR A 198 4.61 -0.77 -6.13
N GLY A 199 4.20 -0.94 -7.38
CA GLY A 199 2.78 -1.05 -7.71
C GLY A 199 2.07 -2.30 -7.17
N GLY A 200 2.77 -3.21 -6.49
CA GLY A 200 2.20 -4.34 -5.75
C GLY A 200 1.70 -5.51 -6.60
N GLY A 201 1.84 -5.46 -7.93
CA GLY A 201 1.42 -6.53 -8.84
C GLY A 201 2.51 -7.59 -9.11
N PRO A 202 2.29 -8.47 -10.09
CA PRO A 202 3.25 -9.49 -10.51
C PRO A 202 4.42 -8.88 -11.29
N GLY A 203 5.38 -9.72 -11.69
CA GLY A 203 6.48 -9.31 -12.57
C GLY A 203 7.58 -8.54 -11.86
N ALA A 204 8.04 -7.44 -12.44
CA ALA A 204 9.14 -6.64 -11.86
C ALA A 204 8.79 -6.09 -10.47
N MET A 205 7.53 -5.74 -10.25
CA MET A 205 7.01 -5.30 -8.95
C MET A 205 7.13 -6.41 -7.89
N GLU A 206 6.67 -7.61 -8.20
CA GLU A 206 6.84 -8.78 -7.34
C GLU A 206 8.32 -9.05 -7.04
N ALA A 207 9.15 -9.04 -8.08
CA ALA A 207 10.58 -9.30 -7.95
C ALA A 207 11.25 -8.29 -7.00
N ALA A 208 10.99 -6.99 -7.18
CA ALA A 208 11.54 -5.96 -6.29
C ALA A 208 11.06 -6.14 -4.83
N ASN A 209 9.79 -6.48 -4.59
CA ASN A 209 9.32 -6.81 -3.25
C ASN A 209 9.96 -8.10 -2.69
N LEU A 210 10.18 -9.14 -3.51
CA LEU A 210 10.90 -10.36 -3.12
C LEU A 210 12.33 -10.03 -2.66
N GLY A 211 13.03 -9.23 -3.46
CA GLY A 211 14.37 -8.75 -3.16
C GLY A 211 14.45 -8.00 -1.85
N ALA A 212 13.54 -7.05 -1.66
CA ALA A 212 13.41 -6.28 -0.45
C ALA A 212 13.10 -7.19 0.75
N TYR A 213 12.08 -8.05 0.62
CA TYR A 213 11.67 -9.00 1.66
C TYR A 213 12.85 -9.86 2.13
N LEU A 214 13.63 -10.41 1.21
CA LEU A 214 14.79 -11.24 1.53
C LEU A 214 16.04 -10.47 1.95
N GLY A 215 16.01 -9.13 1.96
CA GLY A 215 17.18 -8.27 2.21
C GLY A 215 17.92 -8.55 3.52
N GLY A 216 17.18 -8.92 4.57
CA GLY A 216 17.76 -9.27 5.88
C GLY A 216 18.31 -10.70 5.97
N HIS A 217 18.13 -11.54 4.96
CA HIS A 217 18.65 -12.91 4.90
C HIS A 217 19.98 -12.98 4.14
N ASP A 218 20.72 -14.09 4.28
CA ASP A 218 22.00 -14.31 3.58
C ASP A 218 21.88 -14.22 2.05
N ASP A 219 22.94 -13.79 1.37
CA ASP A 219 22.95 -13.56 -0.08
C ASP A 219 22.51 -14.79 -0.91
N GLY A 220 22.84 -16.00 -0.45
CA GLY A 220 22.46 -17.25 -1.11
C GLY A 220 20.96 -17.57 -1.07
N VAL A 221 20.21 -16.95 -0.15
CA VAL A 221 18.77 -17.19 0.03
C VAL A 221 17.99 -16.66 -1.17
N LEU A 222 18.36 -15.48 -1.71
CA LEU A 222 17.70 -14.92 -2.87
C LEU A 222 17.79 -15.86 -4.08
N GLN A 223 18.98 -16.39 -4.37
CA GLN A 223 19.18 -17.32 -5.48
C GLN A 223 18.37 -18.62 -5.31
N THR A 224 18.31 -19.12 -4.07
CA THR A 224 17.48 -20.29 -3.74
C THR A 224 16.00 -20.01 -3.96
N ALA A 225 15.50 -18.86 -3.50
CA ALA A 225 14.11 -18.45 -3.69
C ALA A 225 13.74 -18.27 -5.17
N LEU A 226 14.62 -17.63 -5.96
CA LEU A 226 14.44 -17.50 -7.41
C LEU A 226 14.31 -18.86 -8.09
N GLY A 227 15.15 -19.83 -7.70
CA GLY A 227 15.06 -21.21 -8.19
C GLY A 227 13.74 -21.90 -7.85
N LEU A 228 13.21 -21.70 -6.64
CA LEU A 228 11.91 -22.25 -6.23
C LEU A 228 10.75 -21.63 -7.02
N LEU A 229 10.77 -20.30 -7.18
CA LEU A 229 9.69 -19.56 -7.85
C LEU A 229 9.64 -19.83 -9.36
N ALA A 230 10.77 -20.17 -9.99
CA ALA A 230 10.83 -20.52 -11.41
C ALA A 230 9.93 -21.71 -11.80
N ALA A 231 9.56 -22.56 -10.83
CA ALA A 231 8.61 -23.65 -11.06
C ALA A 231 7.19 -23.17 -11.44
N VAL A 232 6.83 -21.94 -11.09
CA VAL A 232 5.55 -21.32 -11.46
C VAL A 232 5.84 -19.94 -12.07
N PRO A 233 6.17 -19.86 -13.38
CA PRO A 233 6.69 -18.65 -14.03
C PRO A 233 5.76 -17.42 -14.00
N GLY A 234 4.46 -17.61 -13.78
CA GLY A 234 3.49 -16.54 -13.72
C GLY A 234 2.16 -16.99 -13.11
N PHE A 235 1.25 -16.04 -12.92
CA PHE A 235 -0.05 -16.26 -12.28
C PHE A 235 -1.11 -16.88 -13.19
N ARG A 236 -0.78 -17.11 -14.47
CA ARG A 236 -1.61 -17.86 -15.42
C ARG A 236 -0.93 -19.20 -15.72
N PRO A 237 -1.68 -20.31 -15.75
CA PRO A 237 -3.14 -20.39 -15.68
C PRO A 237 -3.74 -20.40 -14.26
N SER A 238 -2.93 -20.39 -13.19
CA SER A 238 -3.43 -20.51 -11.81
C SER A 238 -2.80 -19.50 -10.87
N VAL A 239 -3.61 -18.56 -10.38
CA VAL A 239 -3.18 -17.62 -9.32
C VAL A 239 -2.90 -18.39 -8.03
N SER A 240 -3.71 -19.41 -7.71
CA SER A 240 -3.52 -20.27 -6.54
C SER A 240 -2.12 -20.89 -6.51
N ALA A 241 -1.67 -21.49 -7.63
CA ALA A 241 -0.34 -22.09 -7.71
C ALA A 241 0.77 -21.04 -7.57
N TRP A 242 0.59 -19.88 -8.21
CA TRP A 242 1.55 -18.78 -8.18
C TRP A 242 1.71 -18.17 -6.78
N ALA A 243 0.60 -17.94 -6.09
CA ALA A 243 0.59 -17.43 -4.72
C ALA A 243 1.12 -18.47 -3.72
N ARG A 244 0.75 -19.75 -3.85
CA ARG A 244 1.27 -20.83 -2.98
C ARG A 244 2.79 -20.98 -3.10
N ALA A 245 3.34 -20.85 -4.30
CA ALA A 245 4.79 -20.87 -4.49
C ALA A 245 5.50 -19.73 -3.75
N ALA A 246 4.91 -18.52 -3.75
CA ALA A 246 5.46 -17.39 -3.00
C ALA A 246 5.25 -17.54 -1.48
N ALA A 247 4.09 -18.03 -1.05
CA ALA A 247 3.81 -18.33 0.35
C ALA A 247 4.80 -19.35 0.93
N ALA A 248 5.17 -20.39 0.16
CA ALA A 248 6.17 -21.37 0.58
C ALA A 248 7.57 -20.75 0.77
N VAL A 249 7.93 -19.71 0.01
CA VAL A 249 9.18 -18.96 0.23
C VAL A 249 9.10 -18.16 1.53
N VAL A 250 8.00 -17.47 1.78
CA VAL A 250 7.76 -16.71 3.01
C VAL A 250 7.72 -17.60 4.25
N GLU A 251 7.09 -18.77 4.17
CA GLU A 251 7.06 -19.77 5.25
C GLU A 251 8.46 -20.31 5.57
N ARG A 252 9.26 -20.57 4.53
CA ARG A 252 10.64 -21.05 4.70
C ARG A 252 11.58 -19.99 5.24
N TYR A 253 11.34 -18.72 4.91
CA TYR A 253 12.16 -17.58 5.30
C TYR A 253 11.29 -16.49 5.94
N PRO A 254 10.84 -16.71 7.20
CA PRO A 254 10.03 -15.73 7.92
C PRO A 254 10.87 -14.52 8.34
N GLY A 255 10.20 -13.40 8.65
CA GLY A 255 10.87 -12.20 9.16
C GLY A 255 11.46 -11.30 8.08
N GLY A 256 10.85 -11.26 6.89
CA GLY A 256 11.32 -10.43 5.79
C GLY A 256 11.32 -8.92 6.10
N THR A 257 12.18 -8.19 5.41
CA THR A 257 12.31 -6.74 5.57
C THR A 257 11.06 -6.02 5.05
N PRO A 258 10.54 -5.02 5.79
CA PRO A 258 9.34 -4.30 5.38
C PRO A 258 9.47 -3.62 4.01
N SER A 259 8.51 -3.91 3.13
CA SER A 259 8.31 -3.26 1.83
C SER A 259 6.83 -2.99 1.56
N LEU A 260 6.57 -1.99 0.72
CA LEU A 260 5.23 -1.50 0.39
C LEU A 260 4.83 -1.96 -1.02
N GLY A 261 3.58 -2.40 -1.15
CA GLY A 261 2.92 -2.60 -2.44
C GLY A 261 1.67 -1.75 -2.50
N ILE A 262 1.44 -1.05 -3.61
CA ILE A 262 0.24 -0.21 -3.80
C ILE A 262 -0.56 -0.70 -5.02
N PRO A 263 -1.25 -1.85 -4.92
CA PRO A 263 -2.07 -2.39 -6.02
C PRO A 263 -3.45 -1.73 -6.09
N THR A 264 -4.25 -2.15 -7.07
CA THR A 264 -5.65 -1.71 -7.19
C THR A 264 -6.57 -2.86 -7.63
N TRP A 265 -7.85 -2.79 -7.26
CA TRP A 265 -8.87 -3.67 -7.83
C TRP A 265 -9.34 -3.24 -9.23
N PHE A 266 -9.00 -2.04 -9.71
CA PHE A 266 -9.22 -1.66 -11.11
C PHE A 266 -8.50 -2.63 -12.07
N TYR A 267 -7.28 -3.01 -11.72
CA TYR A 267 -6.51 -4.07 -12.37
C TYR A 267 -6.61 -5.40 -11.62
N GLY A 268 -7.72 -5.73 -10.97
CA GLY A 268 -7.80 -6.92 -10.09
C GLY A 268 -7.65 -8.28 -10.79
N HIS A 269 -7.52 -8.31 -12.11
CA HIS A 269 -7.04 -9.47 -12.86
C HIS A 269 -5.52 -9.71 -12.71
N GLU A 270 -4.79 -8.73 -12.18
CA GLU A 270 -3.43 -8.83 -11.68
C GLU A 270 -3.47 -8.99 -10.15
N PRO A 271 -3.16 -10.19 -9.62
CA PRO A 271 -3.20 -10.44 -8.19
C PRO A 271 -2.07 -9.69 -7.46
N PRO A 272 -2.29 -9.25 -6.21
CA PRO A 272 -1.25 -8.59 -5.43
C PRO A 272 -0.12 -9.57 -5.11
N ASN A 273 1.13 -9.14 -5.19
CA ASN A 273 2.26 -10.02 -4.88
C ASN A 273 2.33 -10.38 -3.40
N TYR A 274 2.89 -11.55 -3.10
CA TYR A 274 2.92 -12.10 -1.75
C TYR A 274 4.10 -11.59 -0.90
N PHE A 275 5.04 -10.85 -1.50
CA PHE A 275 6.28 -10.41 -0.83
C PHE A 275 6.19 -8.99 -0.26
N ALA A 276 5.24 -8.17 -0.74
CA ALA A 276 4.91 -6.89 -0.13
C ALA A 276 4.35 -7.11 1.28
N THR A 277 5.11 -6.73 2.30
CA THR A 277 4.72 -6.92 3.71
C THR A 277 3.54 -6.05 4.13
N HIS A 278 3.38 -4.90 3.47
CA HIS A 278 2.34 -3.92 3.70
C HIS A 278 1.73 -3.56 2.35
N ILE A 279 0.40 -3.60 2.25
CA ILE A 279 -0.32 -3.45 0.99
C ILE A 279 -1.39 -2.35 1.13
N ALA A 280 -1.18 -1.23 0.45
CA ALA A 280 -2.18 -0.16 0.30
C ALA A 280 -2.95 -0.38 -1.00
N LYS A 281 -3.97 -1.24 -0.95
CA LYS A 281 -4.77 -1.59 -2.12
C LYS A 281 -5.97 -0.65 -2.25
N TYR A 282 -6.15 -0.02 -3.40
CA TYR A 282 -7.23 0.96 -3.62
C TYR A 282 -8.27 0.47 -4.63
N PHE A 283 -9.52 0.96 -4.51
CA PHE A 283 -10.52 0.86 -5.57
C PHE A 283 -10.27 1.87 -6.69
N ALA A 284 -10.02 3.14 -6.34
CA ALA A 284 -9.79 4.21 -7.29
C ALA A 284 -8.35 4.18 -7.83
N ASN A 285 -8.20 3.77 -9.09
CA ASN A 285 -6.89 3.72 -9.74
C ASN A 285 -6.20 5.09 -9.81
N SER A 286 -6.94 6.18 -10.01
CA SER A 286 -6.38 7.53 -10.07
C SER A 286 -5.71 7.96 -8.74
N ILE A 287 -6.32 7.58 -7.61
CA ILE A 287 -5.74 7.83 -6.29
C ILE A 287 -4.50 6.97 -6.11
N ARG A 288 -4.59 5.67 -6.44
CA ARG A 288 -3.47 4.74 -6.37
C ARG A 288 -2.24 5.20 -7.15
N GLU A 289 -2.44 5.69 -8.37
CA GLU A 289 -1.35 6.17 -9.22
C GLU A 289 -0.65 7.38 -8.61
N ALA A 290 -1.43 8.37 -8.14
CA ALA A 290 -0.86 9.54 -7.50
C ALA A 290 -0.12 9.19 -6.19
N VAL A 291 -0.74 8.39 -5.33
CA VAL A 291 -0.15 7.99 -4.04
C VAL A 291 1.15 7.20 -4.24
N LEU A 292 1.20 6.29 -5.21
CA LEU A 292 2.39 5.49 -5.46
C LEU A 292 3.63 6.35 -5.77
N LEU A 293 3.47 7.41 -6.56
CA LEU A 293 4.56 8.33 -6.87
C LEU A 293 4.87 9.23 -5.67
N ASP A 294 3.81 9.76 -5.03
CA ASP A 294 3.94 10.69 -3.92
C ASP A 294 4.74 10.09 -2.75
N VAL A 295 4.55 8.82 -2.42
CA VAL A 295 5.30 8.22 -1.30
C VAL A 295 6.80 8.04 -1.61
N CYS A 296 7.22 8.04 -2.87
CA CYS A 296 8.58 7.70 -3.32
C CYS A 296 9.58 8.85 -3.22
N ARG A 297 9.71 9.44 -2.02
CA ARG A 297 10.59 10.61 -1.76
C ARG A 297 12.10 10.33 -1.87
N GLY A 298 12.50 9.08 -1.99
CA GLY A 298 13.88 8.65 -2.26
C GLY A 298 14.23 8.60 -3.74
N GLY A 299 13.25 8.83 -4.63
CA GLY A 299 13.40 8.66 -6.07
C GLY A 299 12.69 7.43 -6.59
N ILE A 300 12.60 7.33 -7.92
CA ILE A 300 11.91 6.26 -8.62
C ILE A 300 12.84 5.66 -9.66
N ILE A 301 12.92 4.32 -9.67
CA ILE A 301 13.63 3.53 -10.67
C ILE A 301 12.60 2.90 -11.61
N PHE A 302 12.72 3.22 -12.90
CA PHE A 302 11.87 2.73 -13.98
C PHE A 302 12.60 1.64 -14.77
N LEU A 303 12.23 0.39 -14.50
CA LEU A 303 12.65 -0.79 -15.28
C LEU A 303 11.82 -0.88 -16.58
N PRO A 304 12.30 -1.62 -17.61
CA PRO A 304 11.55 -1.79 -18.85
C PRO A 304 10.09 -2.18 -18.63
N GLY A 305 9.19 -1.40 -19.23
CA GLY A 305 7.74 -1.51 -19.08
C GLY A 305 7.00 -0.82 -20.22
N ALA A 306 5.69 -1.03 -20.30
CA ALA A 306 4.85 -0.55 -21.39
C ALA A 306 4.04 0.69 -20.97
N ALA A 307 2.77 0.79 -21.39
CA ALA A 307 1.94 1.97 -21.22
C ALA A 307 1.85 2.47 -19.76
N GLY A 308 1.65 1.58 -18.79
CA GLY A 308 1.58 1.96 -17.36
C GLY A 308 2.88 2.60 -16.86
N THR A 309 4.03 1.98 -17.15
CA THR A 309 5.33 2.51 -16.74
C THR A 309 5.66 3.84 -17.44
N VAL A 310 5.28 3.99 -18.71
CA VAL A 310 5.45 5.27 -19.42
C VAL A 310 4.58 6.36 -18.80
N GLN A 311 3.35 6.02 -18.39
CA GLN A 311 2.48 6.95 -17.68
C GLN A 311 3.10 7.39 -16.35
N GLU A 312 3.61 6.43 -15.55
CA GLU A 312 4.29 6.70 -14.27
C GLU A 312 5.51 7.62 -14.46
N ILE A 313 6.33 7.41 -15.51
CA ILE A 313 7.46 8.29 -15.84
C ILE A 313 6.99 9.74 -16.02
N PHE A 314 5.92 9.97 -16.79
CA PHE A 314 5.48 11.33 -17.09
C PHE A 314 4.61 11.97 -16.01
N GLN A 315 3.97 11.18 -15.15
CA GLN A 315 3.33 11.67 -13.93
C GLN A 315 4.41 12.19 -12.95
N ASP A 316 5.46 11.41 -12.68
CA ASP A 316 6.58 11.81 -11.82
C ASP A 316 7.38 12.99 -12.41
N ALA A 317 7.61 12.97 -13.73
CA ALA A 317 8.23 14.10 -14.43
C ALA A 317 7.42 15.39 -14.26
N CYS A 318 6.08 15.30 -14.27
CA CYS A 318 5.20 16.46 -14.08
C CYS A 318 5.35 17.04 -12.66
N GLU A 319 5.39 16.18 -11.64
CA GLU A 319 5.63 16.60 -10.25
C GLU A 319 6.99 17.30 -10.11
N ASN A 320 8.05 16.69 -10.64
CA ASN A 320 9.40 17.25 -10.63
C ASN A 320 9.53 18.55 -11.46
N TYR A 321 8.76 18.68 -12.54
CA TYR A 321 8.77 19.86 -13.41
C TYR A 321 8.24 21.11 -12.71
N TYR A 322 7.22 20.96 -11.86
CA TYR A 322 6.62 22.04 -11.07
C TYR A 322 7.16 22.15 -9.65
N GLY A 323 7.95 21.16 -9.21
CA GLY A 323 8.52 21.09 -7.86
C GLY A 323 9.59 22.15 -7.58
N ALA A 324 9.68 22.55 -6.31
CA ALA A 324 10.82 23.31 -5.81
C ALA A 324 12.09 22.43 -5.86
N ARG A 325 13.27 23.04 -6.06
CA ARG A 325 14.53 22.30 -6.26
C ARG A 325 14.85 21.33 -5.12
N GLU A 326 14.50 21.69 -3.90
CA GLU A 326 14.71 20.89 -2.67
C GLU A 326 13.74 19.72 -2.54
N LYS A 327 12.68 19.68 -3.36
CA LYS A 327 11.64 18.65 -3.38
C LYS A 327 11.75 17.72 -4.58
N VAL A 328 12.57 18.07 -5.58
CA VAL A 328 12.80 17.21 -6.75
C VAL A 328 13.48 15.91 -6.32
N THR A 329 12.90 14.78 -6.73
CA THR A 329 13.40 13.44 -6.45
C THR A 329 14.14 12.86 -7.67
N PRO A 330 15.10 11.95 -7.48
CA PRO A 330 15.76 11.28 -8.60
C PRO A 330 14.80 10.42 -9.44
N MET A 331 14.91 10.51 -10.77
CA MET A 331 14.22 9.64 -11.73
C MET A 331 15.26 8.83 -12.49
N VAL A 332 15.23 7.50 -12.37
CA VAL A 332 16.27 6.63 -12.93
C VAL A 332 15.66 5.64 -13.91
N LEU A 333 15.95 5.79 -15.20
CA LEU A 333 15.50 4.89 -16.24
C LEU A 333 16.60 3.84 -16.50
N VAL A 334 16.27 2.55 -16.36
CA VAL A 334 17.20 1.44 -16.59
C VAL A 334 16.95 0.81 -17.96
N GLY A 335 18.00 0.73 -18.78
CA GLY A 335 17.99 0.16 -20.13
C GLY A 335 18.07 1.25 -21.21
N THR A 336 19.28 1.68 -21.55
CA THR A 336 19.52 2.76 -22.52
C THR A 336 18.85 2.51 -23.87
N GLN A 337 19.01 1.30 -24.41
CA GLN A 337 18.41 0.95 -25.70
C GLN A 337 16.88 1.02 -25.63
N TYR A 338 16.28 0.48 -24.57
CA TYR A 338 14.82 0.42 -24.42
C TYR A 338 14.20 1.81 -24.40
N TRP A 339 14.75 2.71 -23.56
CA TRP A 339 14.19 4.05 -23.36
C TRP A 339 14.59 5.09 -24.42
N THR A 340 15.48 4.74 -25.34
CA THR A 340 15.87 5.61 -26.46
C THR A 340 15.39 5.12 -27.82
N ARG A 341 15.07 3.83 -27.98
CA ARG A 341 14.69 3.22 -29.26
C ARG A 341 13.31 2.57 -29.22
N ASP A 342 13.09 1.62 -28.31
CA ASP A 342 11.88 0.78 -28.33
C ASP A 342 10.65 1.56 -27.83
N TYR A 343 10.81 2.21 -26.67
CA TYR A 343 9.85 3.15 -26.10
C TYR A 343 10.60 4.44 -25.76
N PRO A 344 10.73 5.40 -26.70
CA PRO A 344 11.64 6.54 -26.57
C PRO A 344 11.14 7.62 -25.59
N ALA A 345 10.95 7.26 -24.32
CA ALA A 345 10.58 8.17 -23.24
C ALA A 345 11.73 9.10 -22.86
N TRP A 346 12.99 8.62 -22.92
CA TRP A 346 14.16 9.39 -22.50
C TRP A 346 14.38 10.69 -23.30
N PRO A 347 14.36 10.70 -24.64
CA PRO A 347 14.52 11.93 -25.40
C PRO A 347 13.50 13.02 -25.03
N LEU A 348 12.24 12.63 -24.78
CA LEU A 348 11.19 13.55 -24.36
C LEU A 348 11.40 14.03 -22.92
N LEU A 349 11.68 13.12 -21.98
CA LEU A 349 11.97 13.45 -20.58
C LEU A 349 13.12 14.45 -20.48
N ARG A 350 14.22 14.20 -21.21
CA ARG A 350 15.38 15.11 -21.25
C ARG A 350 15.02 16.50 -21.78
N GLN A 351 14.16 16.58 -22.80
CA GLN A 351 13.71 17.85 -23.34
C GLN A 351 12.82 18.62 -22.35
N LEU A 352 11.97 17.93 -21.59
CA LEU A 352 11.14 18.53 -20.55
C LEU A 352 11.97 19.04 -19.37
N ALA A 353 13.03 18.31 -19.01
CA ALA A 353 13.90 18.61 -17.88
C ALA A 353 14.89 19.77 -18.15
N ALA A 354 15.26 20.01 -19.41
CA ALA A 354 16.29 20.99 -19.77
C ALA A 354 16.01 22.40 -19.22
N GLY A 355 16.99 22.97 -18.53
CA GLY A 355 16.92 24.29 -17.89
C GLY A 355 16.07 24.34 -16.62
N ARG A 356 15.73 23.20 -16.01
CA ARG A 356 14.87 23.10 -14.82
C ARG A 356 15.57 22.45 -13.65
N ALA A 357 14.96 22.57 -12.48
CA ALA A 357 15.45 21.95 -11.25
C ALA A 357 15.62 20.42 -11.33
N MET A 358 14.87 19.76 -12.22
CA MET A 358 14.93 18.32 -12.44
C MET A 358 16.03 17.86 -13.43
N GLU A 359 16.71 18.77 -14.12
CA GLU A 359 17.73 18.44 -15.13
C GLU A 359 18.83 17.53 -14.57
N ASP A 360 19.35 17.87 -13.40
CA ASP A 360 20.41 17.12 -12.71
C ASP A 360 19.87 15.93 -11.89
N ARG A 361 18.57 15.61 -12.01
CA ARG A 361 17.88 14.57 -11.25
C ARG A 361 17.28 13.47 -12.11
N ILE A 362 17.44 13.55 -13.44
CA ILE A 362 17.08 12.47 -14.35
C ILE A 362 18.33 11.68 -14.76
N PHE A 363 18.24 10.35 -14.74
CA PHE A 363 19.34 9.45 -15.03
C PHE A 363 18.90 8.38 -16.03
N LEU A 364 19.78 8.05 -16.97
CA LEU A 364 19.64 6.91 -17.87
C LEU A 364 20.86 6.00 -17.68
N VAL A 365 20.62 4.76 -17.28
CA VAL A 365 21.65 3.79 -16.91
C VAL A 365 21.36 2.43 -17.54
N ASP A 366 22.33 1.51 -17.53
CA ASP A 366 22.15 0.17 -18.09
C ASP A 366 22.04 -0.94 -17.03
N THR A 367 22.46 -0.67 -15.79
CA THR A 367 22.45 -1.68 -14.72
C THR A 367 21.75 -1.20 -13.45
N VAL A 368 21.24 -2.15 -12.68
CA VAL A 368 20.64 -1.88 -11.37
C VAL A 368 21.67 -1.36 -10.36
N ASP A 369 22.96 -1.70 -10.50
CA ASP A 369 24.04 -1.15 -9.66
C ASP A 369 24.21 0.35 -9.89
N GLN A 370 24.26 0.77 -11.16
CA GLN A 370 24.32 2.19 -11.52
C GLN A 370 23.07 2.91 -11.03
N ALA A 371 21.91 2.28 -11.12
CA ALA A 371 20.66 2.86 -10.65
C ALA A 371 20.65 3.12 -9.14
N VAL A 372 21.21 2.21 -8.34
CA VAL A 372 21.33 2.40 -6.89
C VAL A 372 22.41 3.44 -6.54
N ALA A 373 23.52 3.46 -7.28
CA ALA A 373 24.62 4.39 -7.03
C ALA A 373 24.17 5.86 -7.12
N VAL A 374 23.34 6.21 -8.12
CA VAL A 374 22.86 7.60 -8.30
C VAL A 374 21.87 8.06 -7.22
N LEU A 375 21.31 7.15 -6.41
CA LEU A 375 20.44 7.51 -5.27
C LEU A 375 21.22 7.87 -4.00
N GLN A 376 22.52 7.54 -3.97
CA GLN A 376 23.41 7.82 -2.85
C GLN A 376 24.01 9.25 -2.91
N ASP A 377 23.91 9.90 -4.08
CA ASP A 377 24.29 11.28 -4.35
C ASP A 377 23.12 12.27 -4.13
#